data_AF-A0A258BMG0-F1
#
_entry.id   AF-A0A258BMG0-F1
#
_cell.length_a   1.000
_cell.length_b   1.000
_cell.length_c   1.000
_cell.angle_alpha   90.00
_cell.angle_beta   90.00
_cell.angle_gamma   90.00
#
_symmetry.space_group_name_H-M   'P 1'
#
loop_
_entity.id
_entity.type
_entity.pdbx_description
1 polymer ?
#
loop_
_entity_poly.entity_id
_entity_poly.type
_entity_poly.pdbx_seq_one_letter_code
_entity_poly.pdbx_strand_id
1 'polypeptide(L)'
;MTMKTETRLLIADDWEDYALLDSGHLQKLERFGSQTVIRPDPQAFWEPARPVQSWKADARFVTKAQDEDGAGQWEALSPRAAESWPMRWNGLTFTARRTAFRHMGVFQEHSAHWRFAQEQIRAARRPLKVLNLFGYTGMMSLACAAAGAEVVHLDASPKSNGYGKDNQSLSGLDDRTIRWIADDAMKFVAREIRRGSKYDGIVLDPPKFGRGPKNET
;
A
#
# COMPACT_ATOMS: atom_id res chain seq x y z
N MET A 1 1.32 23.62 30.70
CA MET A 1 2.49 22.97 30.08
C MET A 1 2.17 22.82 28.60
N THR A 2 2.72 23.68 27.75
CA THR A 2 2.43 23.69 26.32
C THR A 2 3.15 22.50 25.68
N MET A 3 2.41 21.48 25.25
CA MET A 3 2.99 20.39 24.45
C MET A 3 3.56 21.02 23.17
N LYS A 4 4.90 21.03 23.04
CA LYS A 4 5.54 21.36 21.77
C LYS A 4 5.39 20.14 20.87
N THR A 5 4.63 20.28 19.80
CA THR A 5 4.55 19.28 18.74
C THR A 5 5.89 19.28 17.99
N GLU A 6 6.60 18.17 17.98
CA GLU A 6 7.78 17.99 17.14
C GLU A 6 7.35 17.45 15.78
N THR A 7 7.72 18.14 14.70
CA THR A 7 7.43 17.70 13.33
C THR A 7 8.58 16.85 12.83
N ARG A 8 8.26 15.63 12.39
CA ARG A 8 9.21 14.72 11.75
C ARG A 8 8.77 14.43 10.32
N LEU A 9 9.68 14.67 9.37
CA LEU A 9 9.50 14.25 7.98
C LEU A 9 9.99 12.80 7.82
N LEU A 10 9.12 11.93 7.30
CA LEU A 10 9.49 10.56 6.94
C LEU A 10 9.63 10.48 5.42
N ILE A 11 10.71 9.87 4.95
CA ILE A 11 11.03 9.73 3.53
C ILE A 11 11.06 8.25 3.16
N ALA A 12 10.39 7.92 2.06
CA ALA A 12 10.35 6.59 1.45
C ALA A 12 11.47 6.45 0.41
N ASP A 13 12.70 6.31 0.89
CA ASP A 13 13.94 6.33 0.11
C ASP A 13 14.61 4.95 -0.02
N ASP A 14 13.97 3.89 0.47
CA ASP A 14 14.50 2.52 0.51
C ASP A 14 13.99 1.62 -0.64
N TRP A 15 13.65 2.23 -1.77
CA TRP A 15 13.13 1.54 -2.94
C TRP A 15 14.18 1.26 -4.00
N GLU A 16 14.31 -0.02 -4.37
CA GLU A 16 14.98 -0.42 -5.60
C GLU A 16 14.01 -0.41 -6.79
N ASP A 17 12.78 -0.92 -6.60
CA ASP A 17 11.81 -1.10 -7.69
C ASP A 17 10.89 0.11 -7.90
N TYR A 18 10.85 1.07 -6.98
CA TYR A 18 10.08 2.30 -7.18
C TYR A 18 10.99 3.51 -7.38
N ALA A 19 10.58 4.44 -8.24
CA ALA A 19 11.14 5.78 -8.28
C ALA A 19 10.11 6.79 -8.80
N LEU A 20 10.05 7.97 -8.18
CA LEU A 20 9.47 9.16 -8.81
C LEU A 20 10.52 9.74 -9.77
N LEU A 21 10.25 9.71 -11.08
CA LEU A 21 11.22 10.10 -12.11
C LEU A 21 11.13 11.58 -12.47
N ASP A 22 9.91 12.12 -12.53
CA ASP A 22 9.62 13.53 -12.78
C ASP A 22 8.20 13.84 -12.30
N SER A 23 7.90 15.11 -12.03
CA SER A 23 6.55 15.56 -11.70
C SER A 23 6.38 17.04 -11.97
N GLY A 24 5.16 17.45 -12.27
CA GLY A 24 4.80 18.82 -12.60
C GLY A 24 3.54 18.84 -13.44
N HIS A 25 2.97 20.03 -13.62
CA HIS A 25 1.71 20.22 -14.37
C HIS A 25 0.61 19.22 -13.98
N LEU A 26 0.45 19.03 -12.67
CA LEU A 26 -0.54 18.15 -12.04
C LEU A 26 -0.39 16.66 -12.40
N GLN A 27 0.81 16.24 -12.80
CA GLN A 27 1.13 14.88 -13.19
C GLN A 27 2.45 14.42 -12.57
N LYS A 28 2.63 13.10 -12.53
CA LYS A 28 3.88 12.45 -12.15
C LYS A 28 4.22 11.30 -13.06
N LEU A 29 5.51 11.14 -13.31
CA LEU A 29 6.13 10.03 -14.00
C LEU A 29 6.81 9.14 -12.98
N GLU A 30 6.40 7.89 -12.89
CA GLU A 30 6.88 6.96 -11.86
C GLU A 30 7.33 5.65 -12.50
N ARG A 31 8.36 5.03 -11.92
CA ARG A 31 8.73 3.65 -12.20
C ARG A 31 8.22 2.75 -11.08
N PHE A 32 7.59 1.66 -11.46
CA PHE A 32 7.20 0.54 -10.59
C PHE A 32 7.75 -0.75 -11.22
N GLY A 33 8.81 -1.31 -10.67
CA GLY A 33 9.53 -2.46 -11.23
C GLY A 33 9.93 -2.22 -12.68
N SER A 34 9.40 -3.07 -13.56
CA SER A 34 9.62 -3.03 -15.01
C SER A 34 8.76 -2.03 -15.78
N GLN A 35 7.82 -1.35 -15.11
CA GLN A 35 6.83 -0.48 -15.75
C GLN A 35 7.07 0.99 -15.39
N THR A 36 7.02 1.85 -16.39
CA THR A 36 6.97 3.31 -16.19
C THR A 36 5.56 3.81 -16.46
N VAL A 37 4.99 4.60 -15.56
CA VAL A 37 3.60 5.07 -15.64
C VAL A 37 3.49 6.57 -15.45
N ILE A 38 2.47 7.16 -16.08
CA ILE A 38 2.06 8.55 -15.85
C ILE A 38 0.75 8.55 -15.08
N ARG A 39 0.69 9.28 -13.97
CA ARG A 39 -0.53 9.43 -13.15
C ARG A 39 -0.82 10.89 -12.83
N PRO A 40 -2.08 11.26 -12.61
CA PRO A 40 -2.43 12.57 -12.10
C PRO A 40 -1.97 12.74 -10.64
N ASP A 41 -1.44 13.91 -10.33
CA ASP A 41 -1.10 14.36 -8.99
C ASP A 41 -1.46 15.85 -8.83
N PRO A 42 -2.66 16.18 -8.32
CA PRO A 42 -3.11 17.57 -8.20
C PRO A 42 -2.22 18.48 -7.34
N GLN A 43 -1.30 17.91 -6.55
CA GLN A 43 -0.38 18.68 -5.72
C GLN A 43 0.91 19.03 -6.44
N ALA A 44 1.20 18.42 -7.60
CA ALA A 44 2.38 18.70 -8.42
C ALA A 44 2.16 19.93 -9.34
N PHE A 45 1.87 21.09 -8.77
CA PHE A 45 1.56 22.33 -9.52
C PHE A 45 2.79 23.04 -10.12
N TRP A 46 4.00 22.54 -9.86
CA TRP A 46 5.25 23.11 -10.36
C TRP A 46 5.56 22.71 -11.80
N GLU A 47 6.61 23.31 -12.36
CA GLU A 47 7.13 22.97 -13.68
C GLU A 47 7.91 21.63 -13.62
N PRO A 48 7.64 20.69 -14.55
CA PRO A 48 8.40 19.45 -14.63
C PRO A 48 9.83 19.70 -15.13
N ALA A 49 10.75 18.80 -14.81
CA ALA A 49 12.14 18.91 -15.26
C ALA A 49 12.26 18.77 -16.79
N ARG A 50 11.31 18.08 -17.42
CA ARG A 50 11.16 17.99 -18.88
C ARG A 50 9.69 18.18 -19.28
N PRO A 51 9.39 18.65 -20.49
CA PRO A 51 8.01 18.74 -20.96
C PRO A 51 7.30 17.39 -20.83
N VAL A 52 6.09 17.37 -20.26
CA VAL A 52 5.30 16.13 -20.02
C VAL A 52 5.14 15.31 -21.30
N GLN A 53 5.03 15.97 -22.45
CA GLN A 53 4.89 15.33 -23.77
C GLN A 53 6.15 14.55 -24.19
N SER A 54 7.30 14.85 -23.59
CA SER A 54 8.56 14.14 -23.83
C SER A 54 8.76 12.92 -22.93
N TRP A 55 7.91 12.74 -21.91
CA TRP A 55 7.99 11.60 -21.00
C TRP A 55 7.71 10.29 -21.74
N LYS A 56 8.54 9.27 -21.45
CA LYS A 56 8.37 7.91 -21.97
C LYS A 56 7.78 7.04 -20.87
N ALA A 57 6.60 6.49 -21.12
CA ALA A 57 5.91 5.61 -20.19
C ALA A 57 5.28 4.44 -20.94
N ASP A 58 5.09 3.33 -20.24
CA ASP A 58 4.39 2.16 -20.75
C ASP A 58 2.87 2.34 -20.64
N ALA A 59 2.37 3.07 -19.64
CA ALA A 59 0.95 3.36 -19.49
C ALA A 59 0.67 4.74 -18.86
N ARG A 60 -0.54 5.25 -19.05
CA ARG A 60 -1.06 6.46 -18.40
C ARG A 60 -2.42 6.20 -17.78
N PHE A 61 -2.68 6.77 -16.60
CA PHE A 61 -4.01 6.80 -16.02
C PHE A 61 -4.73 8.10 -16.42
N VAL A 62 -5.96 7.97 -16.90
CA VAL A 62 -6.85 9.08 -17.26
C VAL A 62 -8.07 9.06 -16.35
N THR A 63 -8.24 10.13 -15.58
CA THR A 63 -9.43 10.31 -14.73
C THR A 63 -10.64 10.64 -15.60
N LYS A 64 -11.82 10.08 -15.27
CA LYS A 64 -13.06 10.52 -15.91
C LYS A 64 -13.46 11.88 -15.32
N ALA A 65 -13.72 12.86 -16.19
CA ALA A 65 -13.92 14.28 -15.84
C ALA A 65 -15.09 14.59 -14.87
N GLN A 66 -15.85 13.58 -14.42
CA GLN A 66 -17.05 13.73 -13.58
C GLN A 66 -17.10 12.76 -12.38
N ASP A 67 -16.07 11.93 -12.15
CA ASP A 67 -16.08 10.97 -11.03
C ASP A 67 -15.38 11.55 -9.79
N GLU A 68 -16.17 11.88 -8.75
CA GLU A 68 -15.65 12.28 -7.42
C GLU A 68 -14.89 11.15 -6.71
N ASP A 69 -15.16 9.89 -7.11
CA ASP A 69 -14.56 8.68 -6.52
C ASP A 69 -13.16 8.34 -7.08
N GLY A 70 -12.62 9.17 -7.99
CA GLY A 70 -11.28 8.96 -8.56
C GLY A 70 -11.16 7.77 -9.52
N ALA A 71 -12.30 7.31 -10.05
CA ALA A 71 -12.36 6.30 -11.09
C ALA A 71 -11.80 6.83 -12.43
N GLY A 72 -11.29 5.91 -13.24
CA GLY A 72 -10.68 6.26 -14.52
C GLY A 72 -10.33 5.03 -15.33
N GLN A 73 -9.40 5.19 -16.26
CA GLN A 73 -8.93 4.10 -17.10
C GLN A 73 -7.44 4.18 -17.32
N TRP A 74 -6.83 3.02 -17.53
CA TRP A 74 -5.44 2.92 -17.93
C TRP A 74 -5.34 2.80 -19.45
N GLU A 75 -4.62 3.74 -20.05
CA GLU A 75 -4.25 3.71 -21.45
C GLU A 75 -2.86 3.08 -21.59
N ALA A 76 -2.75 2.01 -22.38
CA ALA A 76 -1.46 1.43 -22.73
C ALA A 76 -0.78 2.29 -23.81
N LEU A 77 0.42 2.77 -23.52
CA LEU A 77 1.23 3.60 -24.42
C LEU A 77 2.35 2.80 -25.11
N SER A 78 2.59 1.57 -24.65
CA SER A 78 3.61 0.66 -25.17
C SER A 78 3.09 -0.77 -25.23
N PRO A 79 3.54 -1.60 -26.20
CA PRO A 79 3.29 -3.05 -26.20
C PRO A 79 3.81 -3.78 -24.94
N ARG A 80 4.71 -3.16 -24.18
CA ARG A 80 5.25 -3.71 -22.92
C ARG A 80 4.37 -3.43 -21.70
N ALA A 81 3.26 -2.70 -21.87
CA ALA A 81 2.36 -2.30 -20.79
C ALA A 81 1.67 -3.52 -20.17
N ALA A 82 2.27 -4.06 -19.12
CA ALA A 82 1.73 -5.20 -18.41
C ALA A 82 0.50 -4.79 -17.58
N GLU A 83 -0.45 -5.71 -17.37
CA GLU A 83 -1.56 -5.49 -16.44
C GLU A 83 -1.13 -5.66 -14.99
N SER A 84 -0.23 -6.61 -14.74
CA SER A 84 0.39 -6.86 -13.44
C SER A 84 1.82 -7.36 -13.59
N TRP A 85 2.66 -7.09 -12.61
CA TRP A 85 4.09 -7.43 -12.62
C TRP A 85 4.64 -7.51 -11.18
N PRO A 86 5.73 -8.25 -10.96
CA PRO A 86 6.36 -8.32 -9.66
C PRO A 86 7.09 -7.01 -9.32
N MET A 87 7.09 -6.69 -8.03
CA MET A 87 7.91 -5.66 -7.40
C MET A 87 8.59 -6.25 -6.17
N ARG A 88 9.71 -5.65 -5.78
CA ARG A 88 10.51 -6.02 -4.63
C ARG A 88 10.72 -4.85 -3.69
N TRP A 89 10.70 -5.15 -2.40
CA TRP A 89 11.10 -4.23 -1.35
C TRP A 89 11.61 -5.03 -0.15
N ASN A 90 12.86 -4.80 0.24
CA ASN A 90 13.46 -5.34 1.47
C ASN A 90 13.23 -6.87 1.67
N GLY A 91 13.55 -7.64 0.64
CA GLY A 91 13.39 -9.10 0.61
C GLY A 91 11.97 -9.62 0.35
N LEU A 92 10.95 -8.76 0.36
CA LEU A 92 9.58 -9.12 -0.01
C LEU A 92 9.38 -9.02 -1.53
N THR A 93 8.59 -9.93 -2.08
CA THR A 93 8.15 -9.89 -3.48
C THR A 93 6.62 -9.85 -3.51
N PHE A 94 6.07 -8.89 -4.25
CA PHE A 94 4.63 -8.66 -4.33
C PHE A 94 4.23 -8.21 -5.74
N THR A 95 2.93 -8.25 -6.05
CA THR A 95 2.42 -7.90 -7.38
C THR A 95 1.86 -6.49 -7.41
N ALA A 96 2.48 -5.62 -8.22
CA ALA A 96 1.87 -4.36 -8.65
C ALA A 96 0.95 -4.61 -9.87
N ARG A 97 -0.05 -3.75 -10.04
CA ARG A 97 -1.06 -3.90 -11.10
C ARG A 97 -1.76 -2.59 -11.45
N ARG A 98 -2.16 -2.46 -12.72
CA ARG A 98 -3.06 -1.41 -13.18
C ARG A 98 -4.48 -1.75 -12.72
N THR A 99 -5.02 -1.00 -11.76
CA THR A 99 -6.36 -1.23 -11.23
C THR A 99 -7.40 -0.39 -11.97
N ALA A 100 -8.70 -0.54 -11.66
CA ALA A 100 -9.73 0.37 -12.17
C ALA A 100 -9.57 1.83 -11.65
N PHE A 101 -8.67 2.03 -10.68
CA PHE A 101 -8.33 3.31 -10.09
C PHE A 101 -6.86 3.65 -10.34
N ARG A 102 -6.44 4.84 -9.89
CA ARG A 102 -5.07 5.35 -10.07
C ARG A 102 -3.99 4.62 -9.26
N HIS A 103 -4.34 3.78 -8.28
CA HIS A 103 -3.37 3.10 -7.43
C HIS A 103 -2.85 1.81 -8.09
N MET A 104 -1.63 1.41 -7.73
CA MET A 104 -0.88 0.33 -8.38
C MET A 104 -0.95 -1.01 -7.64
N GLY A 105 -1.87 -1.18 -6.69
CA GLY A 105 -1.86 -2.35 -5.79
C GLY A 105 -0.86 -2.22 -4.63
N VAL A 106 -0.18 -1.08 -4.52
CA VAL A 106 0.77 -0.73 -3.45
C VAL A 106 0.76 0.79 -3.26
N PHE A 107 0.98 1.25 -2.03
CA PHE A 107 1.25 2.64 -1.66
C PHE A 107 2.70 2.72 -1.20
N GLN A 108 3.60 3.01 -2.14
CA GLN A 108 5.05 2.91 -1.95
C GLN A 108 5.58 3.80 -0.82
N GLU A 109 4.93 4.93 -0.57
CA GLU A 109 5.28 5.89 0.46
C GLU A 109 5.13 5.31 1.88
N HIS A 110 4.31 4.26 2.06
CA HIS A 110 4.15 3.55 3.33
C HIS A 110 5.37 2.69 3.70
N SER A 111 6.34 2.50 2.79
CA SER A 111 7.62 1.82 3.07
C SER A 111 8.34 2.35 4.31
N ALA A 112 8.31 3.66 4.56
CA ALA A 112 8.88 4.25 5.77
C ALA A 112 8.26 3.66 7.05
N HIS A 113 6.97 3.33 7.03
CA HIS A 113 6.26 2.68 8.14
C HIS A 113 6.51 1.18 8.20
N TRP A 114 6.65 0.50 7.04
CA TRP A 114 7.00 -0.91 7.00
C TRP A 114 8.40 -1.15 7.58
N ARG A 115 9.37 -0.30 7.20
CA ARG A 115 10.74 -0.28 7.75
C ARG A 115 10.71 -0.08 9.26
N PHE A 116 10.00 0.94 9.73
CA PHE A 116 9.81 1.20 11.16
C PHE A 116 9.23 -0.03 11.89
N ALA A 117 8.17 -0.65 11.36
CA ALA A 117 7.56 -1.83 11.97
C ALA A 117 8.56 -2.99 12.07
N GLN A 118 9.32 -3.27 11.00
CA GLN A 118 10.34 -4.32 11.03
C GLN A 118 11.41 -4.05 12.09
N GLU A 119 11.88 -2.81 12.21
CA GLU A 119 12.86 -2.42 13.21
C GLU A 119 12.34 -2.64 14.64
N GLN A 120 11.11 -2.18 14.93
CA GLN A 120 10.49 -2.35 16.25
C GLN A 120 10.30 -3.84 16.59
N ILE A 121 9.82 -4.65 15.64
CA ILE A 121 9.59 -6.08 15.86
C ILE A 121 10.90 -6.81 16.12
N ARG A 122 11.94 -6.57 15.32
CA ARG A 122 13.27 -7.18 15.52
C ARG A 122 13.90 -6.75 16.84
N ALA A 123 13.75 -5.48 17.22
CA ALA A 123 14.31 -4.94 18.46
C ALA A 123 13.65 -5.53 19.72
N ALA A 124 12.38 -5.95 19.64
CA ALA A 124 11.66 -6.50 20.80
C ALA A 124 12.22 -7.84 21.30
N ARG A 125 12.95 -8.60 20.46
CA ARG A 125 13.57 -9.89 20.80
C ARG A 125 12.62 -10.90 21.45
N ARG A 126 11.33 -10.81 21.14
CA ARG A 126 10.26 -11.74 21.52
C ARG A 126 9.21 -11.77 20.42
N PRO A 127 8.39 -12.83 20.32
CA PRO A 127 7.23 -12.83 19.44
C PRO A 127 6.29 -11.66 19.76
N LEU A 128 5.88 -10.91 18.72
CA LEU A 128 4.90 -9.83 18.82
C LEU A 128 3.63 -10.21 18.06
N LYS A 129 2.47 -9.78 18.58
CA LYS A 129 1.18 -9.86 17.90
C LYS A 129 0.80 -8.51 17.31
N VAL A 130 0.65 -8.44 16.00
CA VAL A 130 0.30 -7.20 15.28
C VAL A 130 -1.08 -7.31 14.66
N LEU A 131 -1.92 -6.30 14.88
CA LEU A 131 -3.20 -6.13 14.19
C LEU A 131 -3.05 -5.07 13.09
N ASN A 132 -3.32 -5.43 11.85
CA ASN A 132 -3.34 -4.51 10.71
C ASN A 132 -4.77 -4.33 10.20
N LEU A 133 -5.36 -3.16 10.43
CA LEU A 133 -6.71 -2.80 10.02
C LEU A 133 -6.68 -2.00 8.72
N PHE A 134 -7.60 -2.31 7.79
CA PHE A 134 -7.63 -1.76 6.42
C PHE A 134 -6.36 -2.14 5.65
N GLY A 135 -5.94 -3.40 5.79
CA GLY A 135 -4.60 -3.85 5.39
C GLY A 135 -4.37 -3.93 3.87
N TYR A 136 -5.40 -3.76 3.04
CA TYR A 136 -5.34 -3.75 1.59
C TYR A 136 -4.64 -5.00 1.02
N THR A 137 -3.60 -4.82 0.19
CA THR A 137 -2.82 -5.90 -0.43
C THR A 137 -1.74 -6.47 0.48
N GLY A 138 -1.71 -6.07 1.76
CA GLY A 138 -0.98 -6.78 2.81
C GLY A 138 0.45 -6.35 3.05
N MET A 139 0.99 -5.32 2.38
CA MET A 139 2.42 -4.98 2.50
C MET A 139 2.89 -4.74 3.94
N MET A 140 2.12 -4.03 4.77
CA MET A 140 2.44 -3.88 6.19
C MET A 140 2.43 -5.23 6.93
N SER A 141 1.46 -6.10 6.65
CA SER A 141 1.36 -7.43 7.25
C SER A 141 2.55 -8.32 6.86
N LEU A 142 2.95 -8.29 5.59
CA LEU A 142 4.12 -9.02 5.10
C LEU A 142 5.40 -8.50 5.74
N ALA A 143 5.57 -7.18 5.86
CA ALA A 143 6.70 -6.58 6.53
C ALA A 143 6.80 -7.03 7.98
N CYS A 144 5.70 -6.98 8.74
CA CYS A 144 5.65 -7.46 10.11
C CYS A 144 5.95 -8.97 10.23
N ALA A 145 5.35 -9.79 9.38
CA ALA A 145 5.54 -11.24 9.39
C ALA A 145 6.99 -11.65 9.05
N ALA A 146 7.60 -10.98 8.07
CA ALA A 146 9.01 -11.18 7.72
C ALA A 146 9.98 -10.76 8.84
N ALA A 147 9.58 -9.84 9.71
CA ALA A 147 10.33 -9.50 10.92
C ALA A 147 10.08 -10.46 12.09
N GLY A 148 9.15 -11.42 11.94
CA GLY A 148 8.87 -12.48 12.92
C GLY A 148 7.63 -12.25 13.79
N ALA A 149 6.78 -11.28 13.46
CA ALA A 149 5.52 -11.09 14.18
C ALA A 149 4.43 -12.08 13.73
N GLU A 150 3.54 -12.44 14.65
CA GLU A 150 2.24 -13.03 14.32
C GLU A 150 1.29 -11.90 13.93
N VAL A 151 0.63 -12.02 12.77
CA VAL A 151 -0.16 -10.92 12.22
C VAL A 151 -1.62 -11.32 12.11
N VAL A 152 -2.53 -10.45 12.57
CA VAL A 152 -3.93 -10.45 12.17
C VAL A 152 -4.10 -9.35 11.14
N HIS A 153 -4.43 -9.75 9.92
CA HIS A 153 -4.70 -8.84 8.81
C HIS A 153 -6.21 -8.74 8.60
N LEU A 154 -6.73 -7.52 8.55
CA LEU A 154 -8.13 -7.27 8.28
C LEU A 154 -8.30 -6.28 7.13
N ASP A 155 -9.10 -6.70 6.15
CA ASP A 155 -9.61 -5.84 5.09
C ASP A 155 -11.04 -6.26 4.75
N ALA A 156 -11.94 -5.32 4.49
CA ALA A 156 -13.33 -5.61 4.16
C ALA A 156 -13.47 -6.33 2.79
N SER A 157 -12.49 -6.19 1.90
CA SER A 157 -12.49 -6.78 0.56
C SER A 157 -11.84 -8.17 0.57
N PRO A 158 -12.60 -9.25 0.33
CA PRO A 158 -12.03 -10.59 0.15
C PRO A 158 -11.03 -10.64 -1.02
N LYS A 159 -11.22 -9.80 -2.04
CA LYS A 159 -10.32 -9.67 -3.19
C LYS A 159 -8.96 -9.10 -2.78
N SER A 160 -8.94 -8.07 -1.92
CA SER A 160 -7.70 -7.49 -1.39
C SER A 160 -6.95 -8.51 -0.52
N ASN A 161 -7.68 -9.21 0.36
CA ASN A 161 -7.15 -10.32 1.14
C ASN A 161 -6.58 -11.44 0.25
N GLY A 162 -7.22 -11.75 -0.87
CA GLY A 162 -6.72 -12.70 -1.87
C GLY A 162 -5.35 -12.27 -2.41
N TYR A 163 -5.22 -11.02 -2.84
CA TYR A 163 -3.94 -10.48 -3.29
C TYR A 163 -2.87 -10.50 -2.20
N GLY A 164 -3.23 -10.23 -0.95
CA GLY A 164 -2.31 -10.31 0.17
C GLY A 164 -1.79 -11.73 0.41
N LYS A 165 -2.64 -12.75 0.27
CA LYS A 165 -2.23 -14.16 0.34
C LYS A 165 -1.29 -14.52 -0.82
N ASP A 166 -1.60 -14.09 -2.04
CA ASP A 166 -0.72 -14.32 -3.19
C ASP A 166 0.66 -13.67 -2.94
N ASN A 167 0.67 -12.43 -2.42
CA ASN A 167 1.91 -11.73 -2.07
C ASN A 167 2.67 -12.41 -0.92
N GLN A 168 1.97 -13.05 0.04
CA GLN A 168 2.60 -13.85 1.10
C GLN A 168 3.40 -15.01 0.50
N SER A 169 2.80 -15.77 -0.41
CA SER A 169 3.47 -16.88 -1.08
C SER A 169 4.59 -16.40 -2.00
N LEU A 170 4.40 -15.31 -2.75
CA LEU A 170 5.45 -14.71 -3.58
C LEU A 170 6.66 -14.24 -2.76
N SER A 171 6.43 -13.79 -1.53
CA SER A 171 7.48 -13.38 -0.59
C SER A 171 8.15 -14.56 0.14
N GLY A 172 7.74 -15.81 -0.11
CA GLY A 172 8.26 -16.99 0.58
C GLY A 172 7.93 -17.02 2.07
N LEU A 173 6.76 -16.47 2.46
CA LEU A 173 6.32 -16.36 3.85
C LEU A 173 5.19 -17.36 4.19
N ASP A 174 5.10 -18.47 3.47
CA ASP A 174 4.05 -19.49 3.70
C ASP A 174 4.16 -20.15 5.09
N ASP A 175 5.36 -20.15 5.69
CA ASP A 175 5.62 -20.63 7.05
C ASP A 175 5.27 -19.60 8.14
N ARG A 176 4.92 -18.36 7.76
CA ARG A 176 4.61 -17.28 8.70
C ARG A 176 3.12 -17.19 9.01
N THR A 177 2.82 -16.86 10.27
CA THR A 177 1.45 -16.74 10.76
C THR A 177 0.84 -15.39 10.39
N ILE A 178 0.05 -15.37 9.31
CA ILE A 178 -0.84 -14.24 8.96
C ILE A 178 -2.29 -14.74 8.93
N ARG A 179 -3.11 -14.26 9.86
CA ARG A 179 -4.54 -14.52 9.88
C ARG A 179 -5.28 -13.48 9.05
N TRP A 180 -5.66 -13.86 7.83
CA TRP A 180 -6.43 -13.04 6.91
C TRP A 180 -7.93 -13.04 7.25
N ILE A 181 -8.50 -11.87 7.49
CA ILE A 181 -9.90 -11.71 7.91
C ILE A 181 -10.62 -10.73 6.97
N ALA A 182 -11.73 -11.19 6.40
CA ALA A 182 -12.67 -10.34 5.68
C ALA A 182 -13.81 -9.92 6.61
N ASP A 183 -13.74 -8.72 7.18
CA ASP A 183 -14.76 -8.18 8.08
C ASP A 183 -14.76 -6.64 8.08
N ASP A 184 -15.79 -6.06 8.67
CA ASP A 184 -15.79 -4.65 9.04
C ASP A 184 -14.83 -4.41 10.22
N ALA A 185 -13.99 -3.39 10.11
CA ALA A 185 -12.94 -3.11 11.09
C ALA A 185 -13.52 -2.81 12.47
N MET A 186 -14.59 -2.01 12.54
CA MET A 186 -15.20 -1.58 13.81
C MET A 186 -15.87 -2.76 14.52
N LYS A 187 -16.65 -3.57 13.79
CA LYS A 187 -17.25 -4.81 14.32
C LYS A 187 -16.20 -5.81 14.77
N PHE A 188 -15.11 -5.95 14.02
CA PHE A 188 -14.01 -6.82 14.40
C PHE A 188 -13.37 -6.37 15.71
N VAL A 189 -12.97 -5.11 15.81
CA VAL A 189 -12.36 -4.55 17.01
C VAL A 189 -13.30 -4.66 18.21
N ALA A 190 -14.60 -4.41 18.05
CA ALA A 190 -15.58 -4.57 19.13
C ALA A 190 -15.67 -6.01 19.66
N ARG A 191 -15.54 -7.02 18.78
CA ARG A 191 -15.49 -8.44 19.19
C ARG A 191 -14.16 -8.79 19.86
N GLU A 192 -13.05 -8.25 19.38
CA GLU A 192 -11.73 -8.44 20.00
C GLU A 192 -11.68 -7.84 21.41
N ILE A 193 -12.26 -6.65 21.61
CA ILE A 193 -12.43 -6.04 22.94
C ILE A 193 -13.23 -6.96 23.86
N ARG A 194 -14.37 -7.49 23.39
CA ARG A 194 -15.23 -8.39 24.16
C ARG A 194 -14.53 -9.70 24.55
N ARG A 195 -13.64 -10.20 23.69
CA ARG A 195 -12.81 -11.39 23.93
C ARG A 195 -11.61 -11.13 24.84
N GLY A 196 -11.33 -9.86 25.15
CA GLY A 196 -10.12 -9.47 25.89
C GLY A 196 -8.83 -9.66 25.09
N SER A 197 -8.90 -9.73 23.76
CA SER A 197 -7.72 -9.87 22.89
C SER A 197 -6.77 -8.68 23.08
N LYS A 198 -5.46 -8.95 23.01
CA LYS A 198 -4.38 -7.96 23.12
C LYS A 198 -3.42 -8.09 21.96
N TYR A 199 -2.89 -6.95 21.53
CA TYR A 199 -1.93 -6.80 20.45
C TYR A 199 -0.78 -5.92 20.93
N ASP A 200 0.44 -6.25 20.54
CA ASP A 200 1.64 -5.46 20.82
C ASP A 200 1.75 -4.25 19.88
N GLY A 201 1.21 -4.37 18.66
CA GLY A 201 1.16 -3.31 17.67
C GLY A 201 -0.18 -3.27 16.94
N ILE A 202 -0.67 -2.07 16.67
CA ILE A 202 -1.88 -1.85 15.88
C ILE A 202 -1.53 -0.86 14.76
N VAL A 203 -1.82 -1.26 13.52
CA VAL A 203 -1.78 -0.39 12.35
C VAL A 203 -3.22 -0.10 11.94
N LEU A 204 -3.50 1.18 11.69
CA LEU A 204 -4.82 1.68 11.38
C LEU A 204 -4.71 2.65 10.20
N ASP A 205 -5.18 2.23 9.03
CA ASP A 205 -5.12 3.01 7.78
C ASP A 205 -6.52 3.20 7.15
N PRO A 206 -7.45 3.88 7.84
CA PRO A 206 -8.83 3.99 7.40
C PRO A 206 -8.93 4.85 6.14
N PRO A 207 -9.70 4.45 5.12
CA PRO A 207 -9.98 5.31 3.98
C PRO A 207 -10.88 6.48 4.41
N LYS A 208 -10.86 7.57 3.63
CA LYS A 208 -11.78 8.71 3.84
C LYS A 208 -13.26 8.28 3.81
N PHE A 209 -13.58 7.36 2.91
CA PHE A 209 -14.89 6.70 2.79
C PHE A 209 -14.65 5.21 2.57
N GLY A 210 -15.34 4.36 3.31
CA GLY A 210 -15.22 2.91 3.22
C GLY A 210 -16.58 2.25 3.33
N ARG A 211 -16.68 1.01 2.83
CA ARG A 211 -17.82 0.14 3.11
C ARG A 211 -17.34 -1.18 3.68
N GLY A 212 -17.98 -1.63 4.76
CA GLY A 212 -17.79 -2.97 5.28
C GLY A 212 -18.33 -4.04 4.32
N PRO A 213 -18.02 -5.33 4.54
CA PRO A 213 -18.40 -6.41 3.63
C PRO A 213 -19.92 -6.57 3.45
N LYS A 214 -20.74 -6.01 4.36
CA LYS A 214 -22.20 -6.00 4.29
C LYS A 214 -22.77 -4.59 4.09
N ASN A 215 -22.01 -3.71 3.43
CA ASN A 215 -22.34 -2.30 3.18
C ASN A 215 -22.46 -1.44 4.44
N GLU A 216 -21.76 -1.79 5.52
CA GLU A 216 -21.58 -0.88 6.65
C GLU A 216 -20.84 0.39 6.20
N THR A 217 -21.22 1.58 6.69
CA THR A 217 -20.55 2.86 6.40
C THR A 217 -19.91 3.43 7.65
#